data_AF-M1UNF8-F1
#
_entry.id   AF-M1UNF8-F1
#
_cell.length_a   1.000
_cell.length_b   1.000
_cell.length_c   1.000
_cell.angle_alpha   90.00
_cell.angle_beta   90.00
_cell.angle_gamma   90.00
#
_symmetry.space_group_name_H-M   'P 1'
#
loop_
_entity.id
_entity.type
_entity.pdbx_description
1 polymer ?
#
loop_
_entity_poly.entity_id
_entity_poly.type
_entity_poly.pdbx_seq_one_letter_code
_entity_poly.pdbx_strand_id
1 'polypeptide(L)'
;MRTRTHRRHSHRSRHETAMRCFQVQLRHPMCRHHGYPRPGDEQVDAVRRKVPARGLASPMPARAQAASPRSVARDLLVRIRSPPCTRLSSGARVYVVYALLRKATDRLSLSLTFNFNFMEIMSAVFMARTQCELETLERRQNRLSRFHIHGWRWHQAALVRDAKRFESAVRKSKCDWGGNQCSAQSLNSAVRWLLDTNLRDFRLVQNEVFLPFLQKNLPTETFAPIQRTIERHDRCIQELEKRIRDEVEACAIPSQCPQHRQRLEQAARLLSRQMEQAYTSQQLMVIATVAERIPTSVQRGFEEQVRRRLSMEQKRLHVVSFHEAIKDDPEELARFKATLPAPVRLLLGNWRKRWYLPATRQLDSCVRREFAAGRAGTPTSQ
;
A
#
# COMPACT_ATOMS: atom_id res chain seq x y z
N MET A 1 75.91 -35.20 0.85
CA MET A 1 74.89 -35.81 1.74
C MET A 1 74.50 -34.81 2.84
N ARG A 2 73.28 -34.26 2.79
CA ARG A 2 72.46 -33.83 3.94
C ARG A 2 71.18 -33.17 3.40
N THR A 3 70.08 -33.87 3.57
CA THR A 3 68.70 -33.47 3.30
C THR A 3 68.24 -32.41 4.29
N ARG A 4 67.60 -31.33 3.82
CA ARG A 4 66.75 -30.47 4.65
C ARG A 4 65.47 -30.09 3.92
N THR A 5 64.42 -30.81 4.28
CA THR A 5 63.01 -30.55 4.03
C THR A 5 62.55 -29.34 4.83
N HIS A 6 61.98 -28.31 4.18
CA HIS A 6 61.19 -27.28 4.85
C HIS A 6 59.72 -27.34 4.42
N ARG A 7 58.89 -27.66 5.40
CA ARG A 7 57.42 -27.64 5.41
C ARG A 7 56.87 -26.29 4.94
N ARG A 8 55.92 -26.33 4.00
CA ARG A 8 54.93 -25.26 3.80
C ARG A 8 53.76 -25.50 4.76
N HIS A 9 53.58 -24.59 5.72
CA HIS A 9 52.35 -24.52 6.52
C HIS A 9 51.38 -23.50 5.91
N SER A 10 50.12 -23.92 5.84
CA SER A 10 48.96 -23.14 5.41
C SER A 10 48.65 -22.00 6.39
N HIS A 11 48.52 -20.78 5.90
CA HIS A 11 47.80 -19.71 6.59
C HIS A 11 46.39 -19.60 6.00
N ARG A 12 45.45 -20.33 6.60
CA ARG A 12 44.00 -20.08 6.57
C ARG A 12 43.58 -19.85 8.02
N SER A 13 42.59 -18.98 8.21
CA SER A 13 41.92 -18.64 9.47
C SER A 13 42.57 -17.50 10.27
N ARG A 14 41.86 -16.36 10.30
CA ARG A 14 41.58 -15.51 11.47
C ARG A 14 40.72 -14.32 11.03
N HIS A 15 39.40 -14.47 11.18
CA HIS A 15 38.47 -13.43 11.65
C HIS A 15 37.07 -14.01 11.81
N GLU A 16 36.93 -14.93 12.76
CA GLU A 16 35.69 -15.19 13.47
C GLU A 16 35.96 -14.81 14.93
N THR A 17 35.20 -13.85 15.45
CA THR A 17 34.74 -13.71 16.85
C THR A 17 34.37 -12.25 17.07
N ALA A 18 33.09 -11.92 16.95
CA ALA A 18 32.44 -10.91 17.79
C ALA A 18 30.91 -11.08 17.72
N MET A 19 30.31 -11.12 18.90
CA MET A 19 28.88 -10.95 19.19
C MET A 19 27.96 -12.19 19.08
N ARG A 20 28.13 -13.10 20.05
CA ARG A 20 27.00 -13.77 20.72
C ARG A 20 26.57 -12.91 21.90
N CYS A 21 25.28 -12.57 21.96
CA CYS A 21 24.40 -12.58 23.13
C CYS A 21 23.19 -11.68 22.84
N PHE A 22 22.04 -12.28 22.54
CA PHE A 22 20.74 -11.90 23.13
C PHE A 22 19.73 -12.97 22.73
N GLN A 23 19.44 -13.85 23.67
CA GLN A 23 18.34 -14.79 23.61
C GLN A 23 17.17 -14.11 24.33
N VAL A 24 16.18 -13.64 23.59
CA VAL A 24 14.87 -13.25 24.15
C VAL A 24 13.81 -13.92 23.30
N GLN A 25 13.07 -14.83 23.93
CA GLN A 25 11.82 -15.38 23.41
C GLN A 25 10.82 -14.23 23.24
N LEU A 26 10.62 -13.77 22.01
CA LEU A 26 9.51 -12.89 21.67
C LEU A 26 8.45 -13.70 20.92
N ARG A 27 7.37 -14.01 21.65
CA ARG A 27 6.09 -14.41 21.06
C ARG A 27 5.72 -13.39 19.99
N HIS A 28 5.64 -13.82 18.74
CA HIS A 28 5.34 -12.96 17.60
C HIS A 28 3.91 -12.39 17.69
N PRO A 29 3.72 -11.06 17.63
CA PRO A 29 2.42 -10.51 17.34
C PRO A 29 2.13 -10.76 15.85
N MET A 30 1.21 -11.69 15.59
CA MET A 30 0.55 -11.86 14.30
C MET A 30 0.21 -10.48 13.72
N CYS A 31 0.49 -10.27 12.43
CA CYS A 31 -0.02 -9.14 11.66
C CYS A 31 -1.56 -9.21 11.64
N ARG A 32 -2.21 -8.78 12.73
CA ARG A 32 -3.66 -8.80 12.87
C ARG A 32 -4.21 -7.70 11.98
N HIS A 33 -4.73 -8.10 10.83
CA HIS A 33 -5.81 -7.37 10.20
C HIS A 33 -6.97 -7.29 11.20
N HIS A 34 -7.38 -6.09 11.58
CA HIS A 34 -8.62 -5.88 12.32
C HIS A 34 -9.82 -6.27 11.44
N GLY A 35 -10.18 -7.56 11.48
CA GLY A 35 -11.51 -8.04 11.16
C GLY A 35 -12.40 -7.87 12.39
N TYR A 36 -13.55 -7.22 12.22
CA TYR A 36 -14.58 -7.12 13.25
C TYR A 36 -15.14 -8.51 13.61
N PRO A 37 -15.45 -8.79 14.90
CA PRO A 37 -16.23 -9.96 15.25
C PRO A 37 -17.72 -9.72 14.89
N ARG A 38 -18.36 -10.77 14.35
CA ARG A 38 -19.83 -10.87 14.28
C ARG A 38 -20.37 -11.12 15.69
N PRO A 39 -21.46 -10.46 16.12
CA PRO A 39 -22.13 -10.79 17.36
C PRO A 39 -23.18 -11.89 17.11
N GLY A 40 -23.27 -12.84 18.02
CA GLY A 40 -24.37 -13.81 18.10
C GLY A 40 -23.84 -15.22 18.22
N ASP A 41 -23.68 -15.69 19.47
CA ASP A 41 -24.32 -16.91 19.97
C ASP A 41 -23.66 -17.26 21.31
N GLU A 42 -24.26 -16.77 22.40
CA GLU A 42 -24.08 -17.40 23.71
C GLU A 42 -25.46 -17.62 24.32
N GLN A 43 -25.73 -18.91 24.50
CA GLN A 43 -26.79 -19.49 25.31
C GLN A 43 -26.72 -18.93 26.73
N VAL A 44 -27.87 -18.51 27.26
CA VAL A 44 -28.09 -18.57 28.71
C VAL A 44 -29.48 -19.12 28.98
N ASP A 45 -29.45 -20.16 29.80
CA ASP A 45 -30.55 -20.99 30.22
C ASP A 45 -31.65 -20.27 30.99
N ALA A 46 -32.81 -20.89 30.83
CA ALA A 46 -34.07 -20.70 31.52
C ALA A 46 -33.95 -20.64 33.05
N VAL A 47 -34.57 -19.60 33.64
CA VAL A 47 -35.19 -19.72 34.97
C VAL A 47 -36.58 -19.09 34.93
N ARG A 48 -37.59 -19.97 34.89
CA ARG A 48 -39.00 -19.68 35.17
C ARG A 48 -39.17 -19.22 36.62
N ARG A 49 -39.81 -18.07 36.87
CA ARG A 49 -40.70 -17.89 38.05
C ARG A 49 -41.92 -17.02 37.73
N LYS A 50 -43.00 -17.42 38.39
CA LYS A 50 -44.42 -17.10 38.22
C LYS A 50 -44.77 -15.63 38.47
N VAL A 51 -45.75 -15.13 37.71
CA VAL A 51 -46.57 -13.94 38.02
C VAL A 51 -48.01 -14.43 38.22
N PRO A 52 -48.76 -13.93 39.24
CA PRO A 52 -50.20 -13.90 39.19
C PRO A 52 -50.75 -12.47 39.05
N ALA A 53 -51.95 -12.43 38.48
CA ALA A 53 -52.66 -11.30 37.91
C ALA A 53 -53.23 -10.27 38.91
N ARG A 54 -53.42 -9.05 38.40
CA ARG A 54 -54.46 -8.02 38.66
C ARG A 54 -54.14 -6.90 37.66
N GLY A 55 -55.03 -6.33 36.85
CA GLY A 55 -56.46 -6.09 37.00
C GLY A 55 -56.68 -4.57 36.97
N LEU A 56 -57.36 -4.10 35.91
CA LEU A 56 -58.10 -2.83 35.78
C LEU A 56 -57.39 -1.55 35.26
N ALA A 57 -57.84 -1.17 34.06
CA ALA A 57 -58.22 0.15 33.57
C ALA A 57 -57.25 1.35 33.71
N SER A 58 -56.85 1.90 32.55
CA SER A 58 -56.45 3.30 32.42
C SER A 58 -56.92 3.87 31.08
N PRO A 59 -57.19 5.19 31.02
CA PRO A 59 -58.02 5.81 30.00
C PRO A 59 -57.23 6.24 28.77
N MET A 60 -57.96 6.59 27.71
CA MET A 60 -57.46 7.08 26.41
C MET A 60 -56.35 8.14 26.56
N PRO A 61 -55.30 8.10 25.71
CA PRO A 61 -54.34 9.18 25.66
C PRO A 61 -54.96 10.43 25.02
N ALA A 62 -54.81 11.53 25.73
CA ALA A 62 -55.09 12.88 25.28
C ALA A 62 -54.31 13.23 24.01
N ARG A 63 -54.89 14.14 23.21
CA ARG A 63 -54.30 14.83 22.05
C ARG A 63 -52.79 15.08 22.24
N ALA A 64 -52.00 14.62 21.29
CA ALA A 64 -50.58 14.92 21.18
C ALA A 64 -50.36 16.45 21.19
N GLN A 65 -49.84 16.97 22.29
CA GLN A 65 -49.37 18.35 22.35
C GLN A 65 -48.17 18.48 21.40
N ALA A 66 -48.20 19.50 20.53
CA ALA A 66 -47.11 19.80 19.62
C ALA A 66 -45.81 19.97 20.42
N ALA A 67 -44.83 19.12 20.15
CA ALA A 67 -43.52 19.19 20.79
C ALA A 67 -42.91 20.59 20.55
N SER A 68 -42.46 21.26 21.61
CA SER A 68 -41.89 22.59 21.47
C SER A 68 -40.66 22.56 20.55
N PRO A 69 -40.41 23.60 19.75
CA PRO A 69 -39.26 23.65 18.83
C PRO A 69 -37.92 23.35 19.52
N ARG A 70 -37.79 23.71 20.81
CA ARG A 70 -36.60 23.43 21.62
C ARG A 70 -36.41 21.93 21.94
N SER A 71 -37.48 21.18 22.16
CA SER A 71 -37.37 19.73 22.43
C SER A 71 -37.00 18.96 21.16
N VAL A 72 -37.55 19.37 20.01
CA VAL A 72 -37.24 18.82 18.69
C VAL A 72 -35.77 19.09 18.32
N ALA A 73 -35.28 20.32 18.52
CA ALA A 73 -33.88 20.68 18.26
C ALA A 73 -32.90 19.89 19.15
N ARG A 74 -33.25 19.66 20.42
CA ARG A 74 -32.44 18.87 21.36
C ARG A 74 -32.37 17.40 20.96
N ASP A 75 -33.49 16.80 20.54
CA ASP A 75 -33.53 15.41 20.08
C ASP A 75 -32.73 15.20 18.78
N LEU A 76 -32.76 16.17 17.87
CA LEU A 76 -31.92 16.19 16.66
C LEU A 76 -30.43 16.26 16.96
N LEU A 77 -30.01 17.13 17.89
CA LEU A 77 -28.61 17.23 18.31
C LEU A 77 -28.11 15.94 18.96
N VAL A 78 -28.95 15.25 19.74
CA VAL A 78 -28.63 13.94 20.33
C VAL A 78 -28.48 12.87 19.24
N ARG A 79 -29.36 12.84 18.23
CA ARG A 79 -29.27 11.87 17.12
C ARG A 79 -28.08 12.12 16.20
N ILE A 80 -27.71 13.37 15.94
CA ILE A 80 -26.51 13.73 15.17
C ILE A 80 -25.23 13.31 15.91
N ARG A 81 -25.23 13.39 17.24
CA ARG A 81 -24.11 12.98 18.10
C ARG A 81 -24.08 11.48 18.43
N SER A 82 -25.10 10.72 18.03
CA SER A 82 -25.18 9.27 18.27
C SER A 82 -24.27 8.45 17.33
N PRO A 83 -23.84 7.24 17.72
CA PRO A 83 -22.66 6.58 17.13
C PRO A 83 -22.71 6.09 15.67
N PRO A 84 -23.84 5.84 14.97
CA PRO A 84 -23.74 5.28 13.63
C PRO A 84 -23.26 6.30 12.57
N CYS A 85 -23.33 7.60 12.85
CA CYS A 85 -22.98 8.66 11.88
C CYS A 85 -21.47 8.87 11.70
N THR A 86 -20.62 8.40 12.61
CA THR A 86 -19.17 8.61 12.56
C THR A 86 -18.44 7.68 11.57
N ARG A 87 -19.12 6.65 11.04
CA ARG A 87 -18.54 5.67 10.08
C ARG A 87 -18.96 5.88 8.62
N LEU A 88 -19.80 6.87 8.34
CA LEU A 88 -20.22 7.18 6.99
C LEU A 88 -19.09 7.89 6.21
N SER A 89 -19.02 7.66 4.91
CA SER A 89 -18.20 8.49 4.01
C SER A 89 -18.66 9.94 4.10
N SER A 90 -17.77 10.89 3.79
CA SER A 90 -18.06 12.31 3.95
C SER A 90 -19.31 12.77 3.16
N GLY A 91 -19.61 12.15 2.01
CA GLY A 91 -20.85 12.39 1.26
C GLY A 91 -22.11 11.85 1.95
N ALA A 92 -22.03 10.65 2.56
CA ALA A 92 -23.16 10.05 3.25
C ALA A 92 -23.51 10.78 4.57
N ARG A 93 -22.53 11.42 5.23
CA ARG A 93 -22.81 12.29 6.40
C ARG A 93 -23.60 13.54 6.02
N VAL A 94 -23.23 14.18 4.92
CA VAL A 94 -23.95 15.36 4.40
C VAL A 94 -25.39 15.00 4.07
N TYR A 95 -25.60 13.85 3.43
CA TYR A 95 -26.94 13.37 3.09
C TYR A 95 -27.79 13.02 4.33
N VAL A 96 -27.19 12.41 5.35
CA VAL A 96 -27.88 12.10 6.61
C VAL A 96 -28.23 13.38 7.38
N VAL A 97 -27.33 14.37 7.43
CA VAL A 97 -27.62 15.67 8.04
C VAL A 97 -28.73 16.38 7.26
N TYR A 98 -28.69 16.37 5.92
CA TYR A 98 -29.73 16.93 5.07
C TYR A 98 -31.10 16.25 5.31
N ALA A 99 -31.14 14.91 5.34
CA ALA A 99 -32.38 14.17 5.56
C ALA A 99 -32.97 14.41 6.96
N LEU A 100 -32.12 14.52 7.99
CA LEU A 100 -32.53 14.83 9.36
C LEU A 100 -33.05 16.26 9.47
N LEU A 101 -32.39 17.23 8.83
CA LEU A 101 -32.81 18.62 8.84
C LEU A 101 -34.12 18.81 8.07
N ARG A 102 -34.27 18.22 6.87
CA ARG A 102 -35.52 18.24 6.09
C ARG A 102 -36.70 17.68 6.87
N LYS A 103 -36.51 16.54 7.54
CA LYS A 103 -37.52 15.93 8.41
C LYS A 103 -37.87 16.80 9.62
N ALA A 104 -36.95 17.63 10.08
CA ALA A 104 -37.20 18.63 11.12
C ALA A 104 -37.99 19.83 10.58
N THR A 105 -37.66 20.29 9.37
CA THR A 105 -38.34 21.41 8.70
C THR A 105 -39.78 21.06 8.40
N ASP A 106 -40.03 19.86 7.87
CA ASP A 106 -41.37 19.33 7.60
C ASP A 106 -42.23 19.22 8.87
N ARG A 107 -41.60 18.99 10.04
CA ARG A 107 -42.30 18.89 11.34
C ARG A 107 -42.56 20.23 12.01
N LEU A 108 -41.80 21.26 11.69
CA LEU A 108 -41.87 22.56 12.34
C LEU A 108 -42.61 23.62 11.50
N SER A 109 -43.12 23.25 10.31
CA SER A 109 -43.81 24.15 9.38
C SER A 109 -43.05 25.46 9.14
N LEU A 110 -41.71 25.39 9.13
CA LEU A 110 -40.86 26.56 8.97
C LEU A 110 -41.01 27.09 7.54
N SER A 111 -41.20 28.41 7.40
CA SER A 111 -41.48 29.07 6.13
C SER A 111 -40.27 29.05 5.18
N LEU A 112 -40.53 29.32 3.89
CA LEU A 112 -39.57 29.36 2.78
C LEU A 112 -38.30 30.19 3.04
N THR A 113 -38.31 31.15 3.97
CA THR A 113 -37.12 31.92 4.35
C THR A 113 -36.06 31.08 5.07
N PHE A 114 -36.44 29.98 5.73
CA PHE A 114 -35.49 29.02 6.29
C PHE A 114 -34.71 28.26 5.19
N ASN A 115 -35.34 28.01 4.03
CA ASN A 115 -34.68 27.36 2.90
C ASN A 115 -33.60 28.23 2.26
N PHE A 116 -33.78 29.56 2.23
CA PHE A 116 -32.78 30.48 1.68
C PHE A 116 -31.52 30.54 2.55
N ASN A 117 -31.69 30.77 3.85
CA ASN A 117 -30.58 30.76 4.81
C ASN A 117 -29.87 29.40 4.88
N PHE A 118 -30.61 28.29 4.69
CA PHE A 118 -30.03 26.96 4.67
C PHE A 118 -29.15 26.72 3.44
N MET A 119 -29.56 27.16 2.25
CA MET A 119 -28.73 27.04 1.05
C MET A 119 -27.46 27.90 1.14
N GLU A 120 -27.54 29.08 1.76
CA GLU A 120 -26.37 29.90 2.05
C GLU A 120 -25.41 29.21 3.04
N ILE A 121 -25.93 28.61 4.12
CA ILE A 121 -25.11 27.86 5.08
C ILE A 121 -24.47 26.63 4.42
N MET A 122 -25.23 25.87 3.62
CA MET A 122 -24.72 24.69 2.91
C MET A 122 -23.68 25.08 1.85
N SER A 123 -23.91 26.20 1.15
CA SER A 123 -22.93 26.79 0.23
C SER A 123 -21.67 27.21 0.97
N ALA A 124 -21.77 27.91 2.10
CA ALA A 124 -20.62 28.31 2.90
C ALA A 124 -19.84 27.11 3.46
N VAL A 125 -20.52 26.05 3.93
CA VAL A 125 -19.88 24.81 4.41
C VAL A 125 -19.21 24.06 3.26
N PHE A 126 -19.86 23.98 2.11
CA PHE A 126 -19.27 23.39 0.91
C PHE A 126 -18.04 24.17 0.46
N MET A 127 -18.13 25.49 0.37
CA MET A 127 -17.03 26.39 -0.01
C MET A 127 -15.86 26.32 0.96
N ALA A 128 -16.11 26.34 2.27
CA ALA A 128 -15.06 26.19 3.28
C ALA A 128 -14.36 24.83 3.19
N ARG A 129 -15.10 23.76 2.86
CA ARG A 129 -14.52 22.43 2.63
C ARG A 129 -13.68 22.39 1.35
N THR A 130 -14.20 22.89 0.23
CA THR A 130 -13.45 22.94 -1.03
C THR A 130 -12.20 23.79 -0.89
N GLN A 131 -12.26 24.89 -0.13
CA GLN A 131 -11.11 25.74 0.14
C GLN A 131 -10.06 25.02 1.01
N CYS A 132 -10.48 24.31 2.06
CA CYS A 132 -9.57 23.48 2.87
C CYS A 132 -8.92 22.34 2.05
N GLU A 133 -9.69 21.69 1.16
CA GLU A 133 -9.17 20.67 0.26
C GLU A 133 -8.18 21.26 -0.76
N LEU A 134 -8.49 22.42 -1.35
CA LEU A 134 -7.60 23.17 -2.26
C LEU A 134 -6.30 23.59 -1.57
N GLU A 135 -6.37 24.22 -0.40
CA GLU A 135 -5.17 24.60 0.37
C GLU A 135 -4.32 23.38 0.73
N THR A 136 -4.96 22.25 1.03
CA THR A 136 -4.26 20.99 1.31
C THR A 136 -3.56 20.47 0.05
N LEU A 137 -4.18 20.58 -1.12
CA LEU A 137 -3.60 20.19 -2.40
C LEU A 137 -2.44 21.10 -2.81
N GLU A 138 -2.59 22.42 -2.68
CA GLU A 138 -1.52 23.39 -2.96
C GLU A 138 -0.33 23.18 -2.03
N ARG A 139 -0.57 22.96 -0.72
CA ARG A 139 0.50 22.63 0.23
C ARG A 139 1.18 21.32 -0.14
N ARG A 140 0.43 20.31 -0.61
CA ARG A 140 1.01 19.06 -1.11
C ARG A 140 1.88 19.31 -2.35
N GLN A 141 1.40 20.09 -3.32
CA GLN A 141 2.15 20.39 -4.54
C GLN A 141 3.42 21.19 -4.23
N ASN A 142 3.35 22.17 -3.33
CA ASN A 142 4.50 22.93 -2.83
C ASN A 142 5.51 22.06 -2.06
N ARG A 143 5.05 21.04 -1.34
CA ARG A 143 5.96 20.05 -0.73
C ARG A 143 6.63 19.18 -1.78
N LEU A 144 5.90 18.76 -2.82
CA LEU A 144 6.44 17.98 -3.92
C LEU A 144 7.43 18.77 -4.79
N SER A 145 7.31 20.09 -4.90
CA SER A 145 8.29 20.93 -5.60
C SER A 145 9.61 21.06 -4.82
N ARG A 146 9.56 20.96 -3.49
CA ARG A 146 10.73 21.06 -2.58
C ARG A 146 11.39 19.70 -2.26
N PHE A 147 10.75 18.60 -2.64
CA PHE A 147 11.29 17.26 -2.49
C PHE A 147 12.11 16.87 -3.72
N HIS A 148 13.38 16.48 -3.53
CA HIS A 148 14.32 16.16 -4.61
C HIS A 148 14.90 14.75 -4.58
N ILE A 149 14.49 13.90 -3.62
CA ILE A 149 14.95 12.50 -3.54
C ILE A 149 14.07 11.60 -4.43
N HIS A 150 13.97 11.96 -5.71
CA HIS A 150 12.98 11.37 -6.61
C HIS A 150 13.29 9.91 -6.97
N GLY A 151 14.56 9.54 -7.12
CA GLY A 151 14.96 8.17 -7.43
C GLY A 151 14.41 7.13 -6.44
N TRP A 152 14.47 7.43 -5.14
CA TRP A 152 13.90 6.55 -4.10
C TRP A 152 12.38 6.43 -4.22
N ARG A 153 11.68 7.55 -4.46
CA ARG A 153 10.23 7.58 -4.64
C ARG A 153 9.79 6.80 -5.88
N TRP A 154 10.47 6.96 -7.01
CA TRP A 154 10.17 6.22 -8.23
C TRP A 154 10.45 4.72 -8.09
N HIS A 155 11.44 4.34 -7.29
CA HIS A 155 11.68 2.93 -6.95
C HIS A 155 10.50 2.32 -6.19
N GLN A 156 9.93 3.03 -5.22
CA GLN A 156 8.73 2.55 -4.54
C GLN A 156 7.54 2.40 -5.49
N ALA A 157 7.33 3.37 -6.38
CA ALA A 157 6.28 3.28 -7.40
C ALA A 157 6.50 2.04 -8.31
N ALA A 158 7.75 1.75 -8.68
CA ALA A 158 8.10 0.56 -9.44
C ALA A 158 7.81 -0.74 -8.67
N LEU A 159 8.05 -0.79 -7.36
CA LEU A 159 7.71 -1.95 -6.51
C LEU A 159 6.20 -2.18 -6.45
N VAL A 160 5.40 -1.12 -6.26
CA VAL A 160 3.93 -1.21 -6.26
C VAL A 160 3.43 -1.74 -7.61
N ARG A 161 3.94 -1.20 -8.73
CA ARG A 161 3.61 -1.67 -10.07
C ARG A 161 3.95 -3.15 -10.24
N ASP A 162 5.17 -3.55 -9.91
CA ASP A 162 5.62 -4.93 -10.14
C ASP A 162 4.92 -5.93 -9.21
N ALA A 163 4.55 -5.53 -7.99
CA ALA A 163 3.72 -6.36 -7.11
C ALA A 163 2.31 -6.58 -7.69
N LYS A 164 1.68 -5.53 -8.26
CA LYS A 164 0.38 -5.65 -8.97
C LYS A 164 0.47 -6.52 -10.22
N ARG A 165 1.58 -6.43 -10.97
CA ARG A 165 1.83 -7.31 -12.11
C ARG A 165 2.04 -8.76 -11.67
N PHE A 166 2.78 -8.99 -10.60
CA PHE A 166 2.98 -10.32 -10.03
C PHE A 166 1.66 -10.95 -9.56
N GLU A 167 0.85 -10.21 -8.80
CA GLU A 167 -0.50 -10.63 -8.42
C GLU A 167 -1.34 -11.02 -9.65
N SER A 168 -1.29 -10.19 -10.70
CA SER A 168 -1.99 -10.48 -11.95
C SER A 168 -1.44 -11.71 -12.67
N ALA A 169 -0.12 -11.92 -12.69
CA ALA A 169 0.52 -13.09 -13.28
C ALA A 169 0.13 -14.39 -12.55
N VAL A 170 0.14 -14.37 -11.21
CA VAL A 170 -0.30 -15.51 -10.38
C VAL A 170 -1.77 -15.84 -10.68
N ARG A 171 -2.66 -14.83 -10.66
CA ARG A 171 -4.09 -15.05 -10.94
C ARG A 171 -4.34 -15.57 -12.36
N LYS A 172 -3.66 -14.99 -13.35
CA LYS A 172 -3.80 -15.33 -14.79
C LYS A 172 -3.03 -16.58 -15.20
N SER A 173 -2.23 -17.18 -14.33
CA SER A 173 -1.62 -18.48 -14.58
C SER A 173 -2.72 -19.57 -14.62
N LYS A 174 -3.54 -19.55 -15.69
CA LYS A 174 -4.39 -20.64 -16.10
C LYS A 174 -3.44 -21.77 -16.43
N CYS A 175 -3.51 -22.82 -15.66
CA CYS A 175 -2.61 -23.92 -15.85
C CYS A 175 -3.41 -25.19 -15.75
N ASP A 176 -3.34 -25.93 -16.84
CA ASP A 176 -3.06 -27.35 -16.80
C ASP A 176 -1.69 -27.56 -16.11
N TRP A 177 -1.62 -27.32 -14.78
CA TRP A 177 -0.43 -27.59 -13.95
C TRP A 177 -0.10 -29.10 -13.93
N GLY A 178 -1.00 -29.94 -14.45
CA GLY A 178 -0.83 -31.38 -14.59
C GLY A 178 0.07 -31.85 -15.74
N GLY A 179 0.72 -30.97 -16.52
CA GLY A 179 1.56 -31.44 -17.63
C GLY A 179 2.69 -30.53 -18.14
N ASN A 180 2.68 -29.22 -17.89
CA ASN A 180 3.68 -28.31 -18.47
C ASN A 180 4.54 -27.62 -17.39
N GLN A 181 5.80 -28.07 -17.25
CA GLN A 181 6.87 -27.48 -16.41
C GLN A 181 7.06 -25.95 -16.61
N CYS A 182 6.56 -25.41 -17.72
CA CYS A 182 6.69 -24.00 -18.13
C CYS A 182 6.08 -22.99 -17.14
N SER A 183 5.04 -23.35 -16.38
CA SER A 183 4.36 -22.41 -15.47
C SER A 183 5.11 -22.16 -14.16
N ALA A 184 5.70 -23.20 -13.54
CA ALA A 184 6.47 -23.07 -12.30
C ALA A 184 7.75 -22.25 -12.52
N GLN A 185 8.45 -22.52 -13.62
CA GLN A 185 9.67 -21.79 -14.00
C GLN A 185 9.38 -20.30 -14.28
N SER A 186 8.22 -20.01 -14.88
CA SER A 186 7.78 -18.63 -15.15
C SER A 186 7.50 -17.88 -13.85
N LEU A 187 6.77 -18.49 -12.89
CA LEU A 187 6.55 -17.88 -11.57
C LEU A 187 7.84 -17.70 -10.78
N ASN A 188 8.73 -18.70 -10.77
CA ASN A 188 10.05 -18.58 -10.12
C ASN A 188 10.87 -17.42 -10.69
N SER A 189 10.83 -17.23 -12.01
CA SER A 189 11.52 -16.10 -12.65
C SER A 189 10.88 -14.75 -12.28
N ALA A 190 9.55 -14.69 -12.17
CA ALA A 190 8.83 -13.50 -11.72
C ALA A 190 9.16 -13.15 -10.25
N VAL A 191 9.22 -14.15 -9.38
CA VAL A 191 9.65 -14.01 -7.97
C VAL A 191 11.10 -13.51 -7.89
N ARG A 192 12.01 -14.08 -8.68
CA ARG A 192 13.41 -13.66 -8.73
C ARG A 192 13.57 -12.19 -9.12
N TRP A 193 12.82 -11.75 -10.12
CA TRP A 193 12.82 -10.33 -10.49
C TRP A 193 12.27 -9.45 -9.36
N LEU A 194 11.06 -9.75 -8.86
CA LEU A 194 10.38 -8.88 -7.91
C LEU A 194 11.12 -8.83 -6.56
N LEU A 195 11.48 -9.99 -6.00
CA LEU A 195 12.02 -10.10 -4.65
C LEU A 195 13.54 -10.01 -4.62
N ASP A 196 14.24 -10.83 -5.43
CA ASP A 196 15.70 -10.95 -5.35
C ASP A 196 16.45 -9.82 -6.04
N THR A 197 15.78 -9.13 -6.97
CA THR A 197 16.36 -8.00 -7.71
C THR A 197 15.74 -6.69 -7.25
N ASN A 198 14.47 -6.44 -7.57
CA ASN A 198 13.87 -5.12 -7.41
C ASN A 198 13.73 -4.72 -5.93
N LEU A 199 13.11 -5.57 -5.11
CA LEU A 199 12.91 -5.30 -3.68
C LEU A 199 14.22 -5.34 -2.87
N ARG A 200 15.11 -6.28 -3.18
CA ARG A 200 16.45 -6.35 -2.58
C ARG A 200 17.24 -5.05 -2.81
N ASP A 201 17.29 -4.58 -4.05
CA ASP A 201 18.02 -3.34 -4.38
C ASP A 201 17.38 -2.13 -3.70
N PHE A 202 16.04 -2.09 -3.60
CA PHE A 202 15.36 -1.05 -2.84
C PHE A 202 15.76 -1.06 -1.37
N ARG A 203 15.77 -2.24 -0.72
CA ARG A 203 16.21 -2.38 0.67
C ARG A 203 17.66 -1.99 0.89
N LEU A 204 18.54 -2.34 -0.06
CA LEU A 204 19.95 -1.94 -0.03
C LEU A 204 20.06 -0.41 0.03
N VAL A 205 19.41 0.29 -0.90
CA VAL A 205 19.40 1.76 -0.92
C VAL A 205 18.73 2.33 0.32
N GLN A 206 17.61 1.74 0.75
CA GLN A 206 16.86 2.21 1.90
C GLN A 206 17.69 2.12 3.20
N ASN A 207 18.31 0.96 3.45
CA ASN A 207 18.96 0.67 4.72
C ASN A 207 20.38 1.24 4.78
N GLU A 208 21.13 1.22 3.67
CA GLU A 208 22.52 1.68 3.67
C GLU A 208 22.70 3.17 3.36
N VAL A 209 21.70 3.80 2.72
CA VAL A 209 21.83 5.20 2.27
C VAL A 209 20.71 6.05 2.84
N PHE A 210 19.45 5.65 2.62
CA PHE A 210 18.30 6.51 2.93
C PHE A 210 18.06 6.69 4.42
N LEU A 211 17.97 5.61 5.20
CA LEU A 211 17.77 5.69 6.64
C LEU A 211 18.94 6.42 7.36
N PRO A 212 20.22 6.11 7.07
CA PRO A 212 21.34 6.90 7.61
C PRO A 212 21.30 8.37 7.21
N PHE A 213 20.90 8.67 5.96
CA PHE A 213 20.71 10.04 5.51
C PHE A 213 19.63 10.76 6.32
N LEU A 214 18.48 10.13 6.58
CA LEU A 214 17.43 10.71 7.39
C LEU A 214 17.88 10.90 8.85
N GLN A 215 18.52 9.88 9.44
CA GLN A 215 19.04 9.94 10.81
C GLN A 215 20.02 11.10 11.00
N LYS A 216 20.89 11.36 10.01
CA LYS A 216 21.87 12.45 10.06
C LYS A 216 21.24 13.84 9.97
N ASN A 217 20.13 13.98 9.25
CA ASN A 217 19.58 15.28 8.88
C ASN A 217 18.26 15.63 9.58
N LEU A 218 17.69 14.71 10.37
CA LEU A 218 16.46 14.93 11.11
C LEU A 218 16.70 14.78 12.62
N PRO A 219 16.01 15.57 13.45
CA PRO A 219 15.99 15.34 14.89
C PRO A 219 15.45 13.94 15.23
N THR A 220 15.95 13.33 16.31
CA THR A 220 15.59 11.97 16.73
C THR A 220 14.09 11.78 16.90
N GLU A 221 13.40 12.76 17.48
CA GLU A 221 11.96 12.78 17.69
C GLU A 221 11.15 12.77 16.38
N THR A 222 11.74 13.28 15.29
CA THR A 222 11.14 13.26 13.95
C THR A 222 11.51 11.99 13.19
N PHE A 223 12.76 11.52 13.34
CA PHE A 223 13.27 10.33 12.66
C PHE A 223 12.66 9.03 13.20
N ALA A 224 12.57 8.86 14.52
CA ALA A 224 12.16 7.60 15.13
C ALA A 224 10.74 7.12 14.72
N PRO A 225 9.71 7.99 14.57
CA PRO A 225 8.41 7.58 14.03
C PRO A 225 8.47 7.12 12.56
N ILE A 226 9.29 7.77 11.73
CA ILE A 226 9.51 7.39 10.32
C ILE A 226 10.15 6.01 10.26
N GLN A 227 11.25 5.82 10.99
CA GLN A 227 11.98 4.55 11.04
C GLN A 227 11.06 3.41 11.49
N ARG A 228 10.33 3.57 12.60
CA ARG A 228 9.39 2.55 13.09
C ARG A 228 8.31 2.20 12.07
N THR A 229 7.84 3.19 11.32
CA THR A 229 6.83 2.97 10.27
C THR A 229 7.41 2.14 9.13
N ILE A 230 8.61 2.49 8.64
CA ILE A 230 9.33 1.75 7.60
C ILE A 230 9.60 0.32 8.05
N GLU A 231 10.17 0.12 9.23
CA GLU A 231 10.48 -1.20 9.80
C GLU A 231 9.23 -2.07 9.97
N ARG A 232 8.11 -1.48 10.39
CA ARG A 232 6.84 -2.20 10.50
C ARG A 232 6.39 -2.71 9.13
N HIS A 233 6.42 -1.87 8.10
CA HIS A 233 6.07 -2.30 6.74
C HIS A 233 7.04 -3.37 6.23
N ASP A 234 8.34 -3.19 6.48
CA ASP A 234 9.36 -4.11 6.02
C ASP A 234 9.19 -5.51 6.63
N ARG A 235 8.93 -5.61 7.94
CA ARG A 235 8.63 -6.91 8.59
C ARG A 235 7.43 -7.61 7.96
N CYS A 236 6.35 -6.90 7.68
CA CYS A 236 5.18 -7.50 7.02
C CYS A 236 5.50 -7.99 5.61
N ILE A 237 6.30 -7.21 4.87
CA ILE A 237 6.72 -7.56 3.51
C ILE A 237 7.64 -8.79 3.53
N GLN A 238 8.61 -8.86 4.44
CA GLN A 238 9.51 -10.00 4.61
C GLN A 238 8.76 -11.31 4.90
N GLU A 239 7.72 -11.27 5.74
CA GLU A 239 6.89 -12.45 6.00
C GLU A 239 6.13 -12.92 4.75
N LEU A 240 5.59 -11.97 3.98
CA LEU A 240 4.92 -12.27 2.72
C LEU A 240 5.88 -12.80 1.65
N GLU A 241 7.13 -12.31 1.62
CA GLU A 241 8.18 -12.85 0.74
C GLU A 241 8.47 -14.30 1.02
N LYS A 242 8.69 -14.64 2.30
CA LYS A 242 8.95 -16.01 2.73
C LYS A 242 7.79 -16.90 2.29
N ARG A 243 6.56 -16.52 2.61
CA ARG A 243 5.36 -17.24 2.20
C ARG A 243 5.25 -17.40 0.68
N ILE A 244 5.53 -16.36 -0.10
CA ILE A 244 5.48 -16.45 -1.57
C ILE A 244 6.50 -17.47 -2.09
N ARG A 245 7.72 -17.51 -1.53
CA ARG A 245 8.75 -18.48 -1.92
C ARG A 245 8.31 -19.91 -1.59
N ASP A 246 7.86 -20.13 -0.36
CA ASP A 246 7.40 -21.45 0.10
C ASP A 246 6.26 -21.98 -0.79
N GLU A 247 5.28 -21.12 -1.13
CA GLU A 247 4.14 -21.51 -1.96
C GLU A 247 4.52 -21.73 -3.44
N VAL A 248 5.48 -20.98 -3.98
CA VAL A 248 5.99 -21.20 -5.35
C VAL A 248 6.81 -22.49 -5.45
N GLU A 249 7.64 -22.78 -4.45
CA GLU A 249 8.41 -24.02 -4.37
C GLU A 249 7.49 -25.23 -4.24
N ALA A 250 6.46 -25.16 -3.39
CA ALA A 250 5.48 -26.23 -3.24
C ALA A 250 4.64 -26.45 -4.52
N CYS A 251 4.44 -25.42 -5.34
CA CYS A 251 3.81 -25.57 -6.66
C CYS A 251 4.66 -26.36 -7.67
N ALA A 252 5.92 -26.70 -7.37
CA ALA A 252 6.72 -27.61 -8.20
C ALA A 252 6.20 -29.05 -8.15
N ILE A 253 5.40 -29.42 -7.13
CA ILE A 253 4.79 -30.73 -6.98
C ILE A 253 3.37 -30.70 -7.58
N PRO A 254 3.10 -31.38 -8.71
CA PRO A 254 1.82 -31.24 -9.44
C PRO A 254 0.57 -31.55 -8.61
N SER A 255 0.64 -32.55 -7.73
CA SER A 255 -0.50 -33.00 -6.91
C SER A 255 -0.94 -31.99 -5.84
N GLN A 256 -0.04 -31.14 -5.36
CA GLN A 256 -0.32 -30.17 -4.28
C GLN A 256 -0.59 -28.76 -4.83
N CYS A 257 -0.30 -28.54 -6.11
CA CYS A 257 -0.34 -27.23 -6.76
C CYS A 257 -1.68 -26.46 -6.61
N PRO A 258 -2.88 -27.08 -6.70
CA PRO A 258 -4.13 -26.31 -6.57
C PRO A 258 -4.27 -25.56 -5.24
N GLN A 259 -3.95 -26.20 -4.12
CA GLN A 259 -4.06 -25.60 -2.79
C GLN A 259 -2.97 -24.56 -2.55
N HIS A 260 -1.74 -24.83 -2.98
CA HIS A 260 -0.63 -23.89 -2.87
C HIS A 260 -0.83 -22.66 -3.77
N ARG A 261 -1.45 -22.82 -4.94
CA ARG A 261 -1.80 -21.70 -5.82
C ARG A 261 -2.77 -20.73 -5.15
N GLN A 262 -3.83 -21.22 -4.50
CA GLN A 262 -4.77 -20.33 -3.83
C GLN A 262 -4.09 -19.52 -2.71
N ARG A 263 -3.17 -20.17 -1.97
CA ARG A 263 -2.37 -19.52 -0.93
C ARG A 263 -1.37 -18.53 -1.51
N LEU A 264 -0.74 -18.85 -2.64
CA LEU A 264 0.14 -17.96 -3.39
C LEU A 264 -0.61 -16.73 -3.90
N GLU A 265 -1.80 -16.91 -4.48
CA GLU A 265 -2.65 -15.80 -4.94
C GLU A 265 -3.04 -14.88 -3.77
N GLN A 266 -3.42 -15.46 -2.64
CA GLN A 266 -3.70 -14.70 -1.43
C GLN A 266 -2.45 -13.92 -0.96
N ALA A 267 -1.29 -14.56 -0.93
CA ALA A 267 -0.03 -13.94 -0.50
C ALA A 267 0.40 -12.82 -1.46
N ALA A 268 0.29 -13.02 -2.77
CA ALA A 268 0.60 -12.01 -3.80
C ALA A 268 -0.32 -10.79 -3.69
N ARG A 269 -1.62 -11.00 -3.47
CA ARG A 269 -2.59 -9.91 -3.21
C ARG A 269 -2.27 -9.15 -1.93
N LEU A 270 -1.89 -9.85 -0.87
CA LEU A 270 -1.48 -9.20 0.39
C LEU A 270 -0.19 -8.41 0.20
N LEU A 271 0.80 -8.92 -0.55
CA LEU A 271 2.04 -8.22 -0.88
C LEU A 271 1.75 -6.93 -1.65
N SER A 272 0.95 -7.02 -2.71
CA SER A 272 0.51 -5.89 -3.54
C SER A 272 -0.13 -4.78 -2.69
N ARG A 273 -1.08 -5.13 -1.81
CA ARG A 273 -1.69 -4.18 -0.87
C ARG A 273 -0.69 -3.60 0.13
N GLN A 274 0.19 -4.44 0.68
CA GLN A 274 1.16 -3.99 1.67
C GLN A 274 2.19 -3.04 1.07
N MET A 275 2.64 -3.27 -0.17
CA MET A 275 3.50 -2.36 -0.91
C MET A 275 2.82 -1.01 -1.16
N GLU A 276 1.54 -1.01 -1.54
CA GLU A 276 0.76 0.21 -1.78
C GLU A 276 0.52 1.01 -0.48
N GLN A 277 0.26 0.31 0.63
CA GLN A 277 0.17 0.94 1.95
C GLN A 277 1.50 1.53 2.39
N ALA A 278 2.60 0.77 2.24
CA ALA A 278 3.94 1.24 2.56
C ALA A 278 4.31 2.48 1.74
N TYR A 279 4.05 2.45 0.43
CA TYR A 279 4.21 3.59 -0.45
C TYR A 279 3.42 4.79 0.08
N THR A 280 2.10 4.65 0.24
CA THR A 280 1.22 5.77 0.65
C THR A 280 1.64 6.36 2.01
N SER A 281 1.90 5.53 3.02
CA SER A 281 2.33 6.00 4.33
C SER A 281 3.67 6.72 4.27
N GLN A 282 4.63 6.20 3.50
CA GLN A 282 5.92 6.83 3.34
C GLN A 282 5.85 8.11 2.51
N GLN A 283 5.02 8.19 1.47
CA GLN A 283 4.76 9.43 0.75
C GLN A 283 4.20 10.51 1.69
N LEU A 284 3.25 10.17 2.56
CA LEU A 284 2.63 11.14 3.45
C LEU A 284 3.56 11.64 4.55
N MET A 285 4.36 10.74 5.15
CA MET A 285 5.25 11.09 6.24
C MET A 285 6.59 11.60 5.75
N VAL A 286 7.28 10.81 4.92
CA VAL A 286 8.68 11.05 4.59
C VAL A 286 8.83 12.24 3.65
N ILE A 287 8.03 12.35 2.60
CA ILE A 287 8.15 13.47 1.64
C ILE A 287 7.85 14.78 2.33
N ALA A 288 6.75 14.84 3.11
CA ALA A 288 6.39 16.05 3.83
C ALA A 288 7.50 16.48 4.77
N THR A 289 8.03 15.56 5.58
CA THR A 289 9.11 15.85 6.52
C THR A 289 10.40 16.26 5.81
N VAL A 290 10.83 15.53 4.77
CA VAL A 290 12.07 15.83 4.04
C VAL A 290 11.97 17.19 3.33
N ALA A 291 10.86 17.46 2.64
CA ALA A 291 10.66 18.72 1.92
C ALA A 291 10.62 19.94 2.85
N GLU A 292 10.11 19.77 4.07
CA GLU A 292 10.00 20.83 5.07
C GLU A 292 11.33 21.04 5.84
N ARG A 293 11.99 19.95 6.23
CA ARG A 293 13.08 19.98 7.23
C ARG A 293 14.48 19.90 6.62
N ILE A 294 14.64 19.33 5.42
CA ILE A 294 15.95 19.11 4.82
C ILE A 294 16.15 20.08 3.65
N PRO A 295 17.20 20.92 3.65
CA PRO A 295 17.49 21.82 2.54
C PRO A 295 17.64 21.09 1.21
N THR A 296 17.12 21.69 0.13
CA THR A 296 17.21 21.15 -1.23
C THR A 296 18.65 20.82 -1.67
N SER A 297 19.63 21.63 -1.27
CA SER A 297 21.05 21.39 -1.56
C SER A 297 21.54 20.06 -0.98
N VAL A 298 21.14 19.74 0.25
CA VAL A 298 21.47 18.48 0.94
C VAL A 298 20.74 17.31 0.29
N GLN A 299 19.46 17.49 -0.06
CA GLN A 299 18.68 16.46 -0.75
C GLN A 299 19.30 16.07 -2.10
N ARG A 300 19.78 17.03 -2.90
CA ARG A 300 20.45 16.74 -4.18
C ARG A 300 21.74 15.92 -4.02
N GLY A 301 22.44 16.07 -2.90
CA GLY A 301 23.61 15.26 -2.56
C GLY A 301 23.31 13.79 -2.27
N PHE A 302 22.05 13.42 -2.01
CA PHE A 302 21.63 12.04 -1.80
C PHE A 302 21.78 11.18 -3.06
N GLU A 303 21.42 11.71 -4.23
CA GLU A 303 21.46 10.95 -5.49
C GLU A 303 22.87 10.48 -5.84
N GLU A 304 23.89 11.29 -5.53
CA GLU A 304 25.29 10.92 -5.69
C GLU A 304 25.68 9.72 -4.82
N GLN A 305 25.17 9.65 -3.59
CA GLN A 305 25.43 8.52 -2.69
C GLN A 305 24.79 7.23 -3.21
N VAL A 306 23.56 7.31 -3.71
CA VAL A 306 22.88 6.16 -4.34
C VAL A 306 23.63 5.69 -5.57
N ARG A 307 24.13 6.61 -6.42
CA ARG A 307 24.94 6.25 -7.60
C ARG A 307 26.20 5.47 -7.23
N ARG A 308 26.78 5.65 -6.05
CA ARG A 308 27.99 4.89 -5.66
C ARG A 308 27.68 3.46 -5.20
N ARG A 309 26.45 3.18 -4.78
CA ARG A 309 26.04 1.86 -4.24
C ARG A 309 25.58 0.86 -5.28
N LEU A 310 25.08 1.33 -6.42
CA LEU A 310 24.54 0.47 -7.47
C LEU A 310 25.55 0.22 -8.59
N SER A 311 25.60 -1.01 -9.08
CA SER A 311 26.36 -1.35 -10.29
C SER A 311 25.80 -0.62 -11.51
N MET A 312 26.61 -0.49 -12.58
CA MET A 312 26.13 0.14 -13.82
C MET A 312 24.95 -0.59 -14.44
N GLU A 313 24.91 -1.92 -14.32
CA GLU A 313 23.79 -2.72 -14.80
C GLU A 313 22.52 -2.47 -13.99
N GLN A 314 22.61 -2.49 -12.66
CA GLN A 314 21.48 -2.18 -11.77
C GLN A 314 20.93 -0.79 -12.04
N LYS A 315 21.80 0.22 -12.20
CA LYS A 315 21.38 1.58 -12.55
C LYS A 315 20.56 1.62 -13.83
N ARG A 316 21.01 0.94 -14.89
CA ARG A 316 20.30 0.90 -16.18
C ARG A 316 18.92 0.27 -16.03
N LEU A 317 18.85 -0.85 -15.31
CA LEU A 317 17.61 -1.57 -15.03
C LEU A 317 16.62 -0.73 -14.22
N HIS A 318 17.09 -0.09 -13.14
CA HIS A 318 16.27 0.77 -12.29
C HIS A 318 15.78 2.02 -13.01
N VAL A 319 16.62 2.67 -13.80
CA VAL A 319 16.21 3.84 -14.59
C VAL A 319 15.06 3.49 -15.54
N VAL A 320 15.12 2.35 -16.22
CA VAL A 320 13.97 1.87 -17.04
C VAL A 320 12.77 1.52 -16.17
N SER A 321 12.99 0.86 -15.04
CA SER A 321 11.92 0.49 -14.11
C SER A 321 11.18 1.73 -13.57
N PHE A 322 11.90 2.81 -13.25
CA PHE A 322 11.34 4.08 -12.80
C PHE A 322 10.50 4.71 -13.91
N HIS A 323 11.05 4.82 -15.12
CA HIS A 323 10.32 5.34 -16.28
C HIS A 323 9.00 4.59 -16.50
N GLU A 324 9.02 3.25 -16.51
CA GLU A 324 7.82 2.44 -16.69
C GLU A 324 6.81 2.57 -15.53
N ALA A 325 7.23 3.04 -14.35
CA ALA A 325 6.38 3.17 -13.18
C ALA A 325 5.62 4.50 -13.15
N ILE A 326 6.19 5.53 -13.78
CA ILE A 326 5.68 6.91 -13.76
C ILE A 326 5.26 7.41 -15.15
N LYS A 327 5.34 6.58 -16.19
CA LYS A 327 5.03 6.99 -17.58
C LYS A 327 3.59 7.51 -17.77
N ASP A 328 2.68 7.09 -16.90
CA ASP A 328 1.27 7.49 -16.92
C ASP A 328 1.01 8.74 -16.06
N ASP A 329 2.04 9.30 -15.41
CA ASP A 329 2.02 10.55 -14.66
C ASP A 329 2.89 11.59 -15.41
N PRO A 330 2.27 12.56 -16.10
CA PRO A 330 3.01 13.51 -16.94
C PRO A 330 3.93 14.43 -16.15
N GLU A 331 3.57 14.77 -14.91
CA GLU A 331 4.38 15.65 -14.05
C GLU A 331 5.63 14.91 -13.56
N GLU A 332 5.46 13.69 -13.07
CA GLU A 332 6.59 12.85 -12.65
C GLU A 332 7.49 12.48 -13.83
N LEU A 333 6.90 12.19 -15.00
CA LEU A 333 7.66 11.91 -16.21
C LEU A 333 8.48 13.12 -16.69
N ALA A 334 7.92 14.33 -16.59
CA ALA A 334 8.65 15.57 -16.89
C ALA A 334 9.85 15.75 -15.96
N ARG A 335 9.64 15.56 -14.63
CA ARG A 335 10.72 15.62 -13.63
C ARG A 335 11.79 14.56 -13.89
N PHE A 336 11.38 13.33 -14.18
CA PHE A 336 12.27 12.23 -14.54
C PHE A 336 13.15 12.55 -15.74
N LYS A 337 12.56 13.10 -16.80
CA LYS A 337 13.31 13.52 -18.00
C LYS A 337 14.29 14.66 -17.71
N ALA A 338 13.92 15.59 -16.82
CA ALA A 338 14.80 16.70 -16.42
C ALA A 338 16.01 16.24 -15.60
N THR A 339 15.85 15.20 -14.77
CA THR A 339 16.95 14.62 -13.96
C THR A 339 17.94 13.80 -14.80
N LEU A 340 17.51 13.27 -15.95
CA LEU A 340 18.35 12.39 -16.77
C LEU A 340 19.18 13.14 -17.83
N PRO A 341 20.50 12.88 -17.92
CA PRO A 341 21.31 13.35 -19.03
C PRO A 341 20.74 12.92 -20.39
N ALA A 342 20.86 13.77 -21.42
CA ALA A 342 20.32 13.49 -22.76
C ALA A 342 20.75 12.12 -23.34
N PRO A 343 22.04 11.69 -23.23
CA PRO A 343 22.44 10.37 -23.72
C PRO A 343 21.70 9.21 -23.04
N VAL A 344 21.42 9.32 -21.74
CA VAL A 344 20.67 8.30 -21.00
C VAL A 344 19.24 8.20 -21.51
N ARG A 345 18.59 9.34 -21.79
CA ARG A 345 17.23 9.39 -22.33
C ARG A 345 17.11 8.67 -23.68
N LEU A 346 18.08 8.87 -24.57
CA LEU A 346 18.13 8.19 -25.88
C LEU A 346 18.30 6.67 -25.75
N LEU A 347 18.99 6.23 -24.70
CA LEU A 347 19.27 4.81 -24.48
C LEU A 347 18.14 4.05 -23.78
N LEU A 348 17.16 4.73 -23.16
CA LEU A 348 16.05 4.11 -22.42
C LEU A 348 15.34 3.02 -23.22
N GLY A 349 15.03 3.27 -24.49
CA GLY A 349 14.35 2.31 -25.36
C GLY A 349 15.17 1.04 -25.58
N ASN A 350 16.49 1.18 -25.79
CA ASN A 350 17.39 0.05 -25.98
C ASN A 350 17.59 -0.73 -24.68
N TRP A 351 17.76 -0.04 -23.56
CA TRP A 351 17.90 -0.64 -22.24
C TRP A 351 16.65 -1.41 -21.84
N ARG A 352 15.47 -0.85 -22.18
CA ARG A 352 14.19 -1.50 -22.00
C ARG A 352 14.10 -2.81 -22.76
N LYS A 353 14.44 -2.80 -24.05
CA LYS A 353 14.41 -4.00 -24.90
C LYS A 353 15.43 -5.06 -24.47
N ARG A 354 16.66 -4.63 -24.14
CA ARG A 354 17.79 -5.52 -23.92
C ARG A 354 17.86 -6.11 -22.51
N TRP A 355 17.44 -5.38 -21.49
CA TRP A 355 17.65 -5.80 -20.08
C TRP A 355 16.35 -5.88 -19.29
N TYR A 356 15.53 -4.82 -19.33
CA TYR A 356 14.31 -4.76 -18.52
C TYR A 356 13.26 -5.76 -18.99
N LEU A 357 12.87 -5.76 -20.27
CA LEU A 357 11.83 -6.66 -20.78
C LEU A 357 12.17 -8.14 -20.59
N PRO A 358 13.43 -8.60 -20.84
CA PRO A 358 13.81 -9.98 -20.52
C PRO A 358 13.65 -10.32 -19.03
N ALA A 359 14.04 -9.41 -18.14
CA ALA A 359 13.94 -9.62 -16.69
C ALA A 359 12.49 -9.61 -16.19
N THR A 360 11.62 -8.77 -16.75
CA THR A 360 10.22 -8.63 -16.31
C THR A 360 9.25 -9.45 -17.15
N ARG A 361 9.71 -10.18 -18.18
CA ARG A 361 8.84 -10.88 -19.14
C ARG A 361 7.76 -11.71 -18.46
N GLN A 362 8.12 -12.39 -17.37
CA GLN A 362 7.22 -13.30 -16.66
C GLN A 362 6.17 -12.60 -15.79
N LEU A 363 6.33 -11.31 -15.53
CA LEU A 363 5.29 -10.48 -14.93
C LEU A 363 4.18 -10.12 -15.94
N ASP A 364 4.51 -10.08 -17.24
CA ASP A 364 3.61 -9.65 -18.32
C ASP A 364 3.10 -10.83 -19.19
N SER A 365 3.78 -11.99 -19.16
CA SER A 365 3.63 -13.07 -20.15
C SER A 365 2.27 -13.77 -20.15
N CYS A 366 1.53 -13.75 -19.04
CA CYS A 366 0.18 -14.35 -19.00
C CYS A 366 -0.87 -13.54 -19.80
N VAL A 367 -0.56 -12.32 -20.25
CA VAL A 367 -1.52 -11.49 -21.01
C VAL A 367 -1.45 -11.72 -22.53
N ARG A 368 -0.30 -12.16 -23.06
CA ARG A 368 -0.08 -12.14 -24.53
C ARG A 368 -0.51 -13.39 -25.29
N ARG A 369 -0.67 -14.55 -24.63
CA ARG A 369 -1.09 -15.78 -25.34
C ARG A 369 -2.54 -15.71 -25.84
N GLU A 370 -3.42 -14.99 -25.15
CA GLU A 370 -4.82 -14.83 -25.59
C GLU A 370 -4.93 -13.99 -26.88
N PHE A 371 -4.02 -13.03 -27.11
CA PHE A 371 -4.03 -12.22 -28.34
C PHE A 371 -3.43 -12.90 -29.57
N ALA A 372 -2.55 -13.89 -29.38
CA ALA A 372 -1.99 -14.67 -30.49
C ALA A 372 -2.97 -15.74 -30.96
N ALA A 373 -3.71 -16.37 -30.04
CA ALA A 373 -4.74 -17.38 -30.39
C ALA A 373 -5.94 -16.75 -31.12
N GLY A 374 -6.32 -15.51 -30.82
CA GLY A 374 -7.43 -14.82 -31.47
C GLY A 374 -7.18 -14.34 -32.91
N ARG A 375 -5.95 -14.43 -33.44
CA ARG A 375 -5.64 -14.07 -34.84
C ARG A 375 -5.43 -15.26 -35.78
N ALA A 376 -5.39 -16.48 -35.26
CA ALA A 376 -5.14 -17.68 -36.06
C ALA A 376 -6.41 -18.36 -36.61
N GLY A 377 -7.59 -17.74 -36.46
CA GLY A 377 -8.88 -18.38 -36.70
C GLY A 377 -9.84 -17.65 -37.64
N THR A 378 -9.35 -17.00 -38.70
CA THR A 378 -10.22 -16.72 -39.86
C THR A 378 -10.08 -17.90 -40.83
N PRO A 379 -11.04 -18.86 -40.83
CA PRO A 379 -11.07 -19.85 -41.90
C PRO A 379 -11.32 -19.11 -43.20
N THR A 380 -10.39 -19.25 -44.13
CA THR A 380 -10.59 -18.85 -45.53
C THR A 380 -11.65 -19.80 -46.09
N SER A 381 -12.88 -19.34 -46.21
CA SER A 381 -13.92 -20.03 -46.97
C SER A 381 -13.49 -20.04 -48.44
N GLN A 382 -13.22 -21.23 -48.96
CA GLN A 382 -13.19 -21.51 -50.39
C GLN A 382 -14.58 -21.91 -50.86
#